data_AF-D4KY47-F1
#
_entry.id   AF-D4KY47-F1
#
_cell.length_a   1.000
_cell.length_b   1.000
_cell.length_c   1.000
_cell.angle_alpha   90.00
_cell.angle_beta   90.00
_cell.angle_gamma   90.00
#
_symmetry.space_group_name_H-M   'P 1'
#
loop_
_entity.id
_entity.type
_entity.pdbx_description
1 polymer ?
#
loop_
_entity_poly.entity_id
_entity_poly.type
_entity_poly.pdbx_seq_one_letter_code
_entity_poly.pdbx_strand_id
1 'polypeptide(L)'
;MGKNKYRFKGHESFILREGWLNKGLYEVDRNPKVFSENYGADALGVGPNMAKAIRYWLRAAELVTDSPKTGVMLTAIGQLILAHDPCVEDYFTLWLIHCKIAKNRELATAWNLFFNEVSYEEFKKQQLYDEMETLLSDLDDEVQVAQSSVYADCDAILRMYMPAKETNPEEKNASPFGKLGLLKNTEGIYYRKQPDLNKLPEDIVWFLLVDKEKKRTSVYLINPP
;
A
#
# COMPACT_ATOMS: atom_id res chain seq x y z
N MET A 1 18.57 5.94 -11.51
CA MET A 1 17.43 5.30 -10.83
C MET A 1 17.80 3.84 -10.64
N GLY A 2 17.75 3.33 -9.41
CA GLY A 2 18.34 2.04 -9.04
C GLY A 2 17.64 0.85 -9.68
N LYS A 3 18.46 -0.15 -10.04
CA LYS A 3 18.21 -1.43 -10.74
C LYS A 3 17.23 -2.43 -10.10
N ASN A 4 16.42 -2.06 -9.10
CA ASN A 4 15.58 -3.05 -8.42
C ASN A 4 14.15 -3.03 -8.95
N LYS A 5 13.82 -3.99 -9.82
CA LYS A 5 12.45 -4.24 -10.31
C LYS A 5 11.47 -4.62 -9.19
N TYR A 6 11.97 -5.15 -8.08
CA TYR A 6 11.17 -5.69 -6.98
C TYR A 6 11.76 -5.30 -5.63
N ARG A 7 10.89 -5.19 -4.62
CA ARG A 7 11.29 -4.84 -3.25
C ARG A 7 10.44 -5.56 -2.21
N PHE A 8 11.13 -6.21 -1.29
CA PHE A 8 10.56 -6.83 -0.09
C PHE A 8 11.14 -6.19 1.18
N LYS A 9 10.41 -6.26 2.30
CA LYS A 9 10.81 -5.74 3.61
C LYS A 9 11.20 -4.26 3.59
N GLY A 10 10.64 -3.49 2.65
CA GLY A 10 10.92 -2.06 2.50
C GLY A 10 10.33 -1.18 3.60
N HIS A 11 9.37 -1.71 4.35
CA HIS A 11 8.55 -1.00 5.33
C HIS A 11 9.11 -1.06 6.77
N GLU A 12 10.35 -1.51 6.97
CA GLU A 12 11.02 -1.54 8.29
C GLU A 12 10.21 -2.28 9.39
N SER A 13 9.50 -3.34 9.00
CA SER A 13 8.57 -4.11 9.86
C SER A 13 7.31 -3.37 10.33
N PHE A 14 7.03 -2.16 9.81
CA PHE A 14 5.84 -1.37 10.13
C PHE A 14 4.83 -1.35 8.97
N ILE A 15 3.59 -1.74 9.26
CA ILE A 15 2.45 -1.47 8.35
C ILE A 15 2.13 0.02 8.31
N LEU A 16 1.38 0.47 7.29
CA LEU A 16 0.83 1.82 7.29
C LEU A 16 -0.18 1.97 8.42
N ARG A 17 -0.02 2.99 9.26
CA ARG A 17 -0.88 3.26 10.41
C ARG A 17 -1.73 4.50 10.18
N GLU A 18 -2.80 4.63 10.93
CA GLU A 18 -3.59 5.86 10.91
C GLU A 18 -2.73 7.08 11.24
N GLY A 19 -2.99 8.18 10.53
CA GLY A 19 -2.25 9.42 10.73
C GLY A 19 -0.77 9.38 10.29
N TRP A 20 -0.35 8.42 9.46
CA TRP A 20 1.01 8.41 8.92
C TRP A 20 1.12 9.17 7.59
N LEU A 21 0.16 8.96 6.69
CA LEU A 21 0.17 9.64 5.39
C LEU A 21 -0.02 11.15 5.55
N ASN A 22 -0.96 11.60 6.39
CA ASN A 22 -1.19 13.02 6.64
C ASN A 22 0.08 13.71 7.16
N LYS A 23 0.73 13.17 8.20
CA LYS A 23 2.01 13.68 8.74
C LYS A 23 3.07 13.75 7.66
N GLY A 24 3.19 12.68 6.89
CA GLY A 24 4.12 12.60 5.77
C GLY A 24 3.90 13.69 4.72
N LEU A 25 2.65 13.89 4.29
CA LEU A 25 2.29 14.90 3.30
C LEU A 25 2.59 16.31 3.81
N TYR A 26 2.17 16.64 5.05
CA TYR A 26 2.43 17.95 5.66
C TYR A 26 3.91 18.29 5.77
N GLU A 27 4.72 17.35 6.27
CA GLU A 27 6.14 17.63 6.49
C GLU A 27 6.94 17.70 5.18
N VAL A 28 6.55 16.93 4.15
CA VAL A 28 7.14 17.02 2.82
C VAL A 28 6.81 18.34 2.13
N ASP A 29 5.57 18.81 2.25
CA ASP A 29 5.14 20.10 1.68
C ASP A 29 5.92 21.27 2.30
N ARG A 30 6.14 21.23 3.61
CA ARG A 30 6.91 22.25 4.35
C ARG A 30 8.40 22.21 4.02
N ASN A 31 8.99 21.01 3.97
CA ASN A 31 10.42 20.84 3.77
C ASN A 31 10.70 19.61 2.90
N PRO A 32 11.04 19.81 1.61
CA PRO A 32 11.43 18.71 0.73
C PRO A 32 12.63 17.89 1.23
N LYS A 33 13.45 18.45 2.12
CA LYS A 33 14.60 17.75 2.73
C LYS A 33 14.28 17.09 4.07
N VAL A 34 13.02 17.03 4.49
CA VAL A 34 12.64 16.47 5.81
C VAL A 34 13.25 15.09 6.07
N PHE A 35 13.27 14.21 5.07
CA PHE A 35 13.81 12.86 5.21
C PHE A 35 15.34 12.76 5.12
N SER A 36 16.05 13.87 4.85
CA SER A 36 17.51 13.93 4.83
C SER A 36 18.11 14.12 6.23
N GLU A 37 17.34 14.64 7.18
CA GLU A 37 17.78 14.92 8.55
C GLU A 37 17.14 13.92 9.51
N ASN A 38 17.94 13.08 10.17
CA ASN A 38 17.46 12.03 11.07
C ASN A 38 16.32 11.17 10.48
N TYR A 39 16.35 10.94 9.17
CA TYR A 39 15.28 10.25 8.43
C TYR A 39 13.88 10.89 8.56
N GLY A 40 13.77 12.15 8.98
CA GLY A 40 12.51 12.84 9.27
C GLY A 40 11.88 12.49 10.63
N ALA A 41 12.58 11.75 11.49
CA ALA A 41 12.07 11.28 12.78
C ALA A 41 11.58 12.44 13.67
N ASP A 42 12.39 13.49 13.81
CA ASP A 42 12.11 14.61 14.68
C ASP A 42 10.91 15.43 14.19
N ALA A 43 10.86 15.71 12.88
CA ALA A 43 9.75 16.43 12.26
C ALA A 43 8.42 15.66 12.33
N LEU A 44 8.46 14.34 12.10
CA LEU A 44 7.28 13.48 12.16
C LEU A 44 6.86 13.12 13.59
N GLY A 45 7.72 13.37 14.58
CA GLY A 45 7.52 12.99 15.98
C GLY A 45 7.42 11.48 16.18
N VAL A 46 8.28 10.70 15.49
CA VAL A 46 8.31 9.24 15.56
C VAL A 46 9.74 8.70 15.60
N GLY A 47 9.92 7.42 15.91
CA GLY A 47 11.26 6.80 15.86
C GLY A 47 11.83 6.68 14.43
N PRO A 48 13.16 6.63 14.24
CA PRO A 48 13.80 6.59 12.92
C PRO A 48 13.27 5.50 11.97
N ASN A 49 13.01 4.29 12.46
CA ASN A 49 12.48 3.20 11.63
C ASN A 49 11.02 3.45 11.21
N MET A 50 10.21 4.08 12.06
CA MET A 50 8.85 4.49 11.69
C MET A 50 8.91 5.60 10.64
N ALA A 51 9.81 6.58 10.77
CA ALA A 51 9.98 7.65 9.79
C ALA A 51 10.37 7.11 8.40
N LYS A 52 11.29 6.14 8.36
CA LYS A 52 11.63 5.39 7.13
C LYS A 52 10.41 4.66 6.55
N ALA A 53 9.60 4.02 7.39
CA ALA A 53 8.38 3.35 6.96
C ALA A 53 7.33 4.33 6.42
N ILE A 54 7.17 5.51 7.03
CA ILE A 54 6.30 6.58 6.52
C ILE A 54 6.75 7.00 5.12
N ARG A 55 8.05 7.29 4.93
CA ARG A 55 8.59 7.61 3.60
C ARG A 55 8.34 6.50 2.59
N TYR A 56 8.53 5.24 3.00
CA TYR A 56 8.26 4.08 2.16
C TYR A 56 6.80 4.04 1.71
N TRP A 57 5.84 4.21 2.63
CA TRP A 57 4.41 4.16 2.30
C TRP A 57 3.95 5.33 1.43
N LEU A 58 4.45 6.54 1.67
CA LEU A 58 4.20 7.70 0.79
C LEU A 58 4.66 7.43 -0.64
N ARG A 59 5.83 6.80 -0.81
CA ARG A 59 6.38 6.44 -2.12
C ARG A 59 5.63 5.27 -2.76
N ALA A 60 5.31 4.24 -1.98
CA ALA A 60 4.56 3.07 -2.46
C ALA A 60 3.15 3.46 -2.95
N ALA A 61 2.53 4.43 -2.28
CA ALA A 61 1.25 5.01 -2.69
C ALA A 61 1.38 6.09 -3.80
N GLU A 62 2.58 6.35 -4.31
CA GLU A 62 2.85 7.37 -5.34
C GLU A 62 2.41 8.80 -4.96
N LEU A 63 2.40 9.10 -3.66
CA LEU A 63 2.05 10.43 -3.15
C LEU A 63 3.24 11.38 -3.17
N VAL A 64 4.45 10.82 -3.20
CA VAL A 64 5.70 11.58 -3.26
C VAL A 64 6.68 10.98 -4.27
N THR A 65 7.59 11.82 -4.75
CA THR A 65 8.73 11.43 -5.59
C THR A 65 10.04 11.78 -4.89
N ASP A 66 11.07 10.97 -5.11
CA ASP A 66 12.43 11.21 -4.60
C ASP A 66 13.32 11.76 -5.72
N SER A 67 13.98 12.88 -5.47
CA SER A 67 14.93 13.50 -6.39
C SER A 67 16.21 13.85 -5.64
N PRO A 68 17.40 13.39 -6.09
CA PRO A 68 18.66 13.74 -5.44
C PRO A 68 18.91 15.24 -5.32
N LYS A 69 18.35 16.04 -6.24
CA LYS A 69 18.55 17.50 -6.28
C LYS A 69 17.57 18.25 -5.36
N THR A 70 16.33 17.79 -5.29
CA THR A 70 15.23 18.54 -4.65
C THR A 70 14.72 17.90 -3.36
N GLY A 71 15.17 16.68 -3.03
CA GLY A 71 14.67 15.92 -1.89
C GLY A 71 13.41 15.14 -2.26
N VAL A 72 12.47 15.09 -1.33
CA VAL A 72 11.17 14.43 -1.47
C VAL A 72 10.13 15.49 -1.82
N MET A 73 9.35 15.27 -2.87
CA MET A 73 8.35 16.23 -3.36
C MET A 73 6.99 15.56 -3.49
N LEU A 74 5.90 16.26 -3.19
CA LEU A 74 4.55 15.78 -3.45
C LEU A 74 4.33 15.55 -4.95
N THR A 75 3.63 14.47 -5.30
CA THR A 75 3.08 14.29 -6.65
C THR A 75 1.82 15.13 -6.82
N ALA A 76 1.29 15.24 -8.04
CA ALA A 76 0.00 15.90 -8.28
C ALA A 76 -1.13 15.29 -7.42
N ILE A 77 -1.14 13.96 -7.25
CA ILE A 77 -2.10 13.28 -6.38
C ILE A 77 -1.83 13.61 -4.91
N GLY A 78 -0.56 13.61 -4.48
CA GLY A 78 -0.21 14.00 -3.11
C GLY A 78 -0.65 15.43 -2.76
N GLN A 79 -0.51 16.37 -3.70
CA GLN A 79 -0.98 17.75 -3.54
C GLN A 79 -2.51 17.84 -3.45
N LEU A 80 -3.22 17.11 -4.32
CA LEU A 80 -4.69 17.07 -4.29
C LEU A 80 -5.22 16.49 -2.98
N ILE A 81 -4.62 15.39 -2.50
CA ILE A 81 -5.01 14.80 -1.22
C ILE A 81 -4.72 15.78 -0.08
N LEU A 82 -3.54 16.40 -0.04
CA LEU A 82 -3.21 17.40 0.99
C LEU A 82 -4.18 18.59 0.97
N ALA A 83 -4.66 19.01 -0.20
CA ALA A 83 -5.59 20.14 -0.34
C ALA A 83 -7.04 19.79 0.02
N HIS A 84 -7.51 18.57 -0.26
CA HIS A 84 -8.93 18.21 -0.20
C HIS A 84 -9.29 17.19 0.88
N ASP A 85 -8.38 16.28 1.21
CA ASP A 85 -8.55 15.27 2.27
C ASP A 85 -7.22 15.03 3.00
N PRO A 86 -6.67 16.06 3.69
CA PRO A 86 -5.36 15.98 4.31
C PRO A 86 -5.29 14.91 5.41
N CYS A 87 -6.42 14.56 6.04
CA CYS A 87 -6.48 13.54 7.08
C CYS A 87 -6.59 12.12 6.52
N VAL A 88 -6.87 11.96 5.22
CA VAL A 88 -7.05 10.67 4.55
C VAL A 88 -8.18 9.87 5.21
N GLU A 89 -9.31 10.55 5.42
CA GLU A 89 -10.49 9.96 6.09
C GLU A 89 -11.57 9.56 5.09
N ASP A 90 -11.56 10.12 3.88
CA ASP A 90 -12.53 9.75 2.85
C ASP A 90 -12.26 8.32 2.34
N TYR A 91 -13.34 7.54 2.21
CA TYR A 91 -13.30 6.20 1.62
C TYR A 91 -12.71 6.22 0.20
N PHE A 92 -13.00 7.25 -0.60
CA PHE A 92 -12.42 7.41 -1.92
C PHE A 92 -10.90 7.52 -1.84
N THR A 93 -10.38 8.40 -0.98
CA THR A 93 -8.92 8.58 -0.80
C THR A 93 -8.28 7.28 -0.32
N LEU A 94 -8.90 6.57 0.63
CA LEU A 94 -8.40 5.28 1.11
C LEU A 94 -8.33 4.23 0.01
N TRP A 95 -9.40 4.09 -0.79
CA TRP A 95 -9.42 3.18 -1.93
C TRP A 95 -8.39 3.56 -2.99
N LEU A 96 -8.25 4.84 -3.30
CA LEU A 96 -7.25 5.34 -4.26
C LEU A 96 -5.83 4.94 -3.84
N ILE A 97 -5.48 5.17 -2.57
CA ILE A 97 -4.16 4.83 -2.01
C ILE A 97 -3.96 3.31 -2.01
N HIS A 98 -4.98 2.54 -1.61
CA HIS A 98 -4.95 1.07 -1.71
C HIS A 98 -4.65 0.62 -3.14
N CYS A 99 -5.39 1.12 -4.13
CA CYS A 99 -5.18 0.77 -5.53
C CYS A 99 -3.76 1.13 -6.02
N LYS A 100 -3.22 2.28 -5.60
CA LYS A 100 -1.84 2.68 -5.91
C LYS A 100 -0.83 1.67 -5.35
N ILE A 101 -0.93 1.31 -4.07
CA ILE A 101 -0.04 0.34 -3.43
C ILE A 101 -0.19 -1.05 -4.06
N ALA A 102 -1.42 -1.52 -4.25
CA ALA A 102 -1.71 -2.84 -4.83
C ALA A 102 -1.25 -2.96 -6.29
N LYS A 103 -0.97 -1.86 -6.99
CA LYS A 103 -0.42 -1.86 -8.35
C LYS A 103 1.08 -1.60 -8.41
N ASN A 104 1.69 -1.19 -7.29
CA ASN A 104 3.09 -0.82 -7.25
C ASN A 104 4.00 -2.06 -7.14
N ARG A 105 4.31 -2.66 -8.29
CA ARG A 105 5.16 -3.87 -8.36
C ARG A 105 6.62 -3.59 -7.96
N GLU A 106 7.10 -2.35 -8.09
CA GLU A 106 8.49 -1.97 -7.82
C GLU A 106 8.80 -1.81 -6.33
N LEU A 107 7.93 -1.11 -5.59
CA LEU A 107 8.14 -0.82 -4.16
C LEU A 107 7.33 -1.72 -3.25
N ALA A 108 6.14 -2.15 -3.66
CA ALA A 108 5.21 -2.96 -2.86
C ALA A 108 4.93 -4.30 -3.55
N THR A 109 5.98 -5.01 -3.95
CA THR A 109 5.90 -6.24 -4.74
C THR A 109 4.97 -7.28 -4.11
N ALA A 110 5.11 -7.57 -2.82
CA ALA A 110 4.25 -8.52 -2.12
C ALA A 110 2.77 -8.11 -2.12
N TRP A 111 2.47 -6.81 -1.97
CA TRP A 111 1.10 -6.30 -2.06
C TRP A 111 0.55 -6.46 -3.49
N ASN A 112 1.37 -6.19 -4.51
CA ASN A 112 0.97 -6.40 -5.88
C ASN A 112 0.65 -7.87 -6.17
N LEU A 113 1.52 -8.78 -5.80
CA LEU A 113 1.31 -10.22 -5.97
C LEU A 113 0.06 -10.69 -5.21
N PHE A 114 -0.09 -10.29 -3.95
CA PHE A 114 -1.21 -10.70 -3.12
C PHE A 114 -2.57 -10.31 -3.70
N PHE A 115 -2.73 -9.06 -4.16
CA PHE A 115 -4.03 -8.60 -4.64
C PHE A 115 -4.33 -9.03 -6.08
N ASN A 116 -3.31 -9.26 -6.91
CA ASN A 116 -3.52 -9.49 -8.35
C ASN A 116 -3.24 -10.92 -8.82
N GLU A 117 -2.40 -11.69 -8.12
CA GLU A 117 -1.95 -13.02 -8.59
C GLU A 117 -2.37 -14.16 -7.65
N VAL A 118 -2.39 -13.94 -6.33
CA VAL A 118 -2.90 -14.95 -5.39
C VAL A 118 -4.37 -15.20 -5.67
N SER A 119 -4.77 -16.47 -5.79
CA SER A 119 -6.13 -16.89 -6.17
C SER A 119 -6.98 -17.42 -5.01
N TYR A 120 -6.37 -17.69 -3.85
CA TYR A 120 -7.08 -18.27 -2.70
C TYR A 120 -8.16 -17.34 -2.15
N GLU A 121 -9.39 -17.83 -2.02
CA GLU A 121 -10.46 -17.14 -1.29
C GLU A 121 -10.37 -17.40 0.23
N GLU A 122 -9.94 -18.60 0.62
CA GLU A 122 -9.74 -19.05 1.99
C GLU A 122 -8.36 -19.71 2.13
N PHE A 123 -7.58 -19.32 3.13
CA PHE A 123 -6.23 -19.85 3.32
C PHE A 123 -5.73 -19.73 4.76
N LYS A 124 -4.84 -20.63 5.14
CA LYS A 124 -3.98 -20.49 6.33
C LYS A 124 -2.75 -19.67 5.98
N LYS A 125 -2.18 -19.03 7.01
CA LYS A 125 -0.97 -18.21 6.89
C LYS A 125 0.18 -18.92 6.16
N GLN A 126 0.43 -20.21 6.44
CA GLN A 126 1.48 -20.97 5.76
C GLN A 126 1.22 -21.12 4.25
N GLN A 127 -0.02 -21.29 3.82
CA GLN A 127 -0.35 -21.38 2.39
C GLN A 127 -0.05 -20.08 1.65
N LEU A 128 -0.26 -18.92 2.31
CA LEU A 128 0.13 -17.64 1.73
C LEU A 128 1.66 -17.51 1.60
N TYR A 129 2.43 -18.07 2.53
CA TYR A 129 3.88 -18.06 2.46
C TYR A 129 4.37 -18.87 1.26
N ASP A 130 3.92 -20.11 1.15
CA ASP A 130 4.31 -21.03 0.10
C ASP A 130 3.93 -20.48 -1.30
N GLU A 131 2.74 -19.88 -1.41
CA GLU A 131 2.26 -19.22 -2.64
C GLU A 131 3.10 -17.99 -3.00
N MET A 132 3.43 -17.14 -2.03
CA MET A 132 4.22 -15.94 -2.30
C MET A 132 5.64 -16.29 -2.73
N GLU A 133 6.23 -17.37 -2.20
CA GLU A 133 7.52 -17.88 -2.66
C GLU A 133 7.43 -18.41 -4.09
N THR A 134 6.37 -19.18 -4.40
CA THR A 134 6.13 -19.68 -5.77
C THR A 134 5.99 -18.53 -6.77
N LEU A 135 5.12 -17.56 -6.47
CA LEU A 135 4.92 -16.37 -7.30
C LEU A 135 6.21 -15.56 -7.47
N LEU A 136 7.03 -15.45 -6.42
CA LEU A 136 8.31 -14.77 -6.50
C LEU A 136 9.30 -15.49 -7.42
N SER A 137 9.38 -16.82 -7.34
CA SER A 137 10.20 -17.63 -8.24
C SER A 137 9.75 -17.50 -9.70
N ASP A 138 8.44 -17.40 -9.94
CA ASP A 138 7.89 -17.22 -11.29
C ASP A 138 8.12 -15.82 -11.87
N LEU A 139 8.45 -14.82 -11.04
CA LEU A 139 8.64 -13.44 -11.50
C LEU A 139 9.88 -13.24 -12.37
N ASP A 140 11.01 -13.76 -11.91
CA ASP A 140 12.34 -13.55 -12.48
C ASP A 140 13.35 -14.45 -11.74
N ASP A 141 13.98 -15.40 -12.44
CA ASP A 141 14.91 -16.39 -11.89
C ASP A 141 16.13 -15.76 -11.17
N GLU A 142 16.45 -14.50 -11.47
CA GLU A 142 17.57 -13.78 -10.86
C GLU A 142 17.21 -13.14 -9.51
N VAL A 143 15.93 -13.15 -9.10
CA VAL A 143 15.47 -12.48 -7.88
C VAL A 143 15.80 -13.30 -6.65
N GLN A 144 16.88 -12.90 -5.96
CA GLN A 144 17.32 -13.49 -4.71
C GLN A 144 16.80 -12.67 -3.52
N VAL A 145 15.68 -13.10 -2.92
CA VAL A 145 15.12 -12.49 -1.71
C VAL A 145 15.13 -13.52 -0.58
N ALA A 146 15.55 -13.12 0.62
CA ALA A 146 15.50 -14.01 1.77
C ALA A 146 14.04 -14.35 2.14
N GLN A 147 13.73 -15.63 2.37
CA GLN A 147 12.39 -16.11 2.76
C GLN A 147 11.80 -15.32 3.92
N SER A 148 12.63 -15.00 4.93
CA SER A 148 12.21 -14.19 6.08
C SER A 148 11.71 -12.78 5.72
N SER A 149 12.15 -12.23 4.59
CA SER A 149 11.66 -10.95 4.06
C SER A 149 10.31 -11.10 3.37
N VAL A 150 10.12 -12.18 2.60
CA VAL A 150 8.82 -12.53 1.99
C VAL A 150 7.78 -12.74 3.09
N TYR A 151 8.11 -13.53 4.10
CA TYR A 151 7.20 -13.82 5.22
C TYR A 151 6.86 -12.57 6.03
N ALA A 152 7.84 -11.68 6.23
CA ALA A 152 7.59 -10.40 6.91
C ALA A 152 6.59 -9.52 6.16
N ASP A 153 6.65 -9.50 4.82
CA ASP A 153 5.72 -8.75 3.99
C ASP A 153 4.33 -9.41 3.97
N CYS A 154 4.25 -10.74 3.87
CA CYS A 154 2.98 -11.47 4.03
C CYS A 154 2.33 -11.14 5.38
N ASP A 155 3.11 -11.15 6.47
CA ASP A 155 2.64 -10.75 7.79
C ASP A 155 2.21 -9.29 7.89
N ALA A 156 2.89 -8.40 7.18
CA ALA A 156 2.51 -7.01 7.09
C ALA A 156 1.19 -6.84 6.32
N ILE A 157 0.99 -7.54 5.20
CA ILE A 157 -0.27 -7.54 4.44
C ILE A 157 -1.43 -7.98 5.33
N LEU A 158 -1.30 -9.15 5.98
CA LEU A 158 -2.36 -9.66 6.85
C LEU A 158 -2.70 -8.64 7.96
N ARG A 159 -1.70 -8.05 8.62
CA ARG A 159 -1.96 -7.03 9.66
C ARG A 159 -2.53 -5.72 9.11
N MET A 160 -2.16 -5.31 7.90
CA MET A 160 -2.58 -4.05 7.29
C MET A 160 -4.05 -4.04 6.87
N TYR A 161 -4.59 -5.19 6.46
CA TYR A 161 -5.98 -5.28 5.97
C TYR A 161 -6.94 -5.95 6.94
N MET A 162 -6.46 -6.41 8.10
CA MET A 162 -7.33 -6.91 9.15
C MET A 162 -8.06 -5.76 9.85
N PRO A 163 -9.37 -5.89 10.12
CA PRO A 163 -10.12 -4.92 10.91
C PRO A 163 -9.46 -4.69 12.28
N ALA A 164 -9.48 -3.44 12.74
CA ALA A 164 -9.05 -3.12 14.10
C ALA A 164 -9.93 -3.87 15.10
N LYS A 165 -9.33 -4.37 16.19
CA LYS A 165 -10.10 -4.98 17.27
C LYS A 165 -10.81 -3.86 18.03
N GLU A 166 -12.13 -3.94 18.14
CA GLU A 166 -12.97 -2.94 18.82
C GLU A 166 -12.59 -2.71 20.30
N THR A 167 -11.86 -3.65 20.90
CA THR A 167 -11.55 -3.66 22.32
C THR A 167 -10.58 -2.57 22.78
N ASN A 168 -9.89 -1.84 21.87
CA ASN A 168 -8.97 -0.80 22.32
C ASN A 168 -8.85 0.39 21.33
N PRO A 169 -9.62 1.48 21.54
CA PRO A 169 -9.58 2.70 20.72
C PRO A 169 -8.20 3.37 20.64
N GLU A 170 -7.29 3.04 21.56
CA GLU A 170 -5.93 3.59 21.60
C GLU A 170 -4.89 2.75 20.84
N GLU A 171 -5.29 1.69 20.13
CA GLU A 171 -4.38 0.92 19.27
C GLU A 171 -3.91 1.75 18.06
N LYS A 172 -2.97 2.67 18.30
CA LYS A 172 -2.21 3.46 17.31
C LYS A 172 -1.39 2.62 16.32
N ASN A 173 -1.57 1.30 16.34
CA ASN A 173 -0.93 0.32 15.48
C ASN A 173 -1.86 -0.19 14.37
N ALA A 174 -3.15 0.16 14.39
CA ALA A 174 -4.09 -0.24 13.35
C ALA A 174 -3.86 0.52 12.05
N SER A 175 -4.11 -0.16 10.93
CA SER A 175 -4.05 0.44 9.60
C SER A 175 -5.42 0.97 9.19
N PRO A 176 -5.51 2.12 8.51
CA PRO A 176 -6.79 2.59 7.97
C PRO A 176 -7.38 1.62 6.94
N PHE A 177 -6.57 0.75 6.34
CA PHE A 177 -7.04 -0.21 5.34
C PHE A 177 -7.88 -1.36 5.89
N GLY A 178 -7.89 -1.58 7.21
CA GLY A 178 -8.87 -2.48 7.85
C GLY A 178 -10.32 -2.05 7.58
N LYS A 179 -10.57 -0.75 7.36
CA LYS A 179 -11.89 -0.19 7.02
C LYS A 179 -12.41 -0.64 5.65
N LEU A 180 -11.53 -1.10 4.76
CA LEU A 180 -11.90 -1.58 3.42
C LEU A 180 -12.57 -2.97 3.47
N GLY A 181 -12.41 -3.70 4.58
CA GLY A 181 -13.08 -4.99 4.78
C GLY A 181 -12.62 -6.09 3.82
N LEU A 182 -11.41 -6.00 3.26
CA LEU A 182 -10.87 -6.93 2.26
C LEU A 182 -10.39 -8.26 2.84
N LEU A 183 -10.13 -8.33 4.15
CA LEU A 183 -9.73 -9.53 4.86
C LEU A 183 -10.53 -9.76 6.13
N LYS A 184 -10.76 -11.04 6.42
CA LYS A 184 -11.29 -11.52 7.70
C LYS A 184 -10.43 -12.67 8.19
N ASN A 185 -10.31 -12.83 9.50
CA ASN A 185 -9.74 -14.04 10.12
C ASN A 185 -10.79 -14.69 11.02
N THR A 186 -10.91 -16.01 10.96
CA THR A 186 -11.75 -16.80 11.88
C THR A 186 -10.96 -18.05 12.25
N GLU A 187 -10.66 -18.19 13.54
CA GLU A 187 -9.93 -19.35 14.10
C GLU A 187 -8.62 -19.67 13.37
N GLY A 188 -7.89 -18.64 12.93
CA GLY A 188 -6.60 -18.79 12.25
C GLY A 188 -6.70 -19.02 10.74
N ILE A 189 -7.91 -19.10 10.18
CA ILE A 189 -8.16 -19.13 8.74
C ILE A 189 -8.47 -17.73 8.24
N TYR A 190 -7.80 -17.30 7.17
CA TYR A 190 -8.01 -16.03 6.52
C TYR A 190 -8.95 -16.17 5.33
N TYR A 191 -9.83 -15.20 5.17
CA TYR A 191 -10.80 -15.10 4.08
C TYR A 191 -10.59 -13.80 3.34
N ARG A 192 -10.41 -13.86 2.02
CA ARG A 192 -10.53 -12.69 1.15
C ARG A 192 -11.99 -12.37 0.96
N LYS A 193 -12.31 -11.09 1.10
CA LYS A 193 -13.66 -10.58 0.97
C LYS A 193 -13.71 -9.65 -0.24
N GLN A 194 -14.79 -9.78 -1.01
CA GLN A 194 -15.14 -8.76 -1.98
C GLN A 194 -15.48 -7.46 -1.24
N PRO A 195 -15.17 -6.29 -1.83
CA PRO A 195 -15.54 -5.02 -1.25
C PRO A 195 -17.05 -4.92 -1.05
N ASP A 196 -17.46 -4.29 0.05
CA ASP A 196 -18.85 -3.89 0.23
C ASP A 196 -19.20 -2.83 -0.82
N LEU A 197 -20.05 -3.21 -1.79
CA LEU A 197 -20.42 -2.34 -2.91
C LEU A 197 -21.12 -1.05 -2.45
N ASN A 198 -21.70 -1.02 -1.25
CA ASN A 198 -22.30 0.20 -0.69
C ASN A 198 -21.25 1.18 -0.15
N LYS A 199 -20.02 0.72 0.08
CA LYS A 199 -18.89 1.51 0.61
C LYS A 199 -17.79 1.73 -0.42
N LEU A 200 -17.89 1.11 -1.59
CA LEU A 200 -16.96 1.30 -2.69
C LEU A 200 -17.41 2.52 -3.51
N PRO A 201 -16.65 3.62 -3.53
CA PRO A 201 -17.01 4.77 -4.36
C PRO A 201 -16.90 4.38 -5.84
N GLU A 202 -17.94 4.67 -6.63
CA GLU A 202 -18.01 4.30 -8.05
C GLU A 202 -16.85 4.89 -8.88
N ASP A 203 -16.37 6.08 -8.50
CA ASP A 203 -15.23 6.75 -9.12
C ASP A 203 -13.94 5.93 -9.05
N ILE A 204 -13.81 5.03 -8.08
CA ILE A 204 -12.65 4.12 -7.99
C ILE A 204 -12.68 3.09 -9.11
N VAL A 205 -13.87 2.61 -9.49
CA VAL A 205 -14.02 1.71 -10.63
C VAL A 205 -13.61 2.44 -11.91
N TRP A 206 -14.08 3.67 -12.09
CA TRP A 206 -13.66 4.51 -13.23
C TRP A 206 -12.16 4.78 -13.24
N PHE A 207 -11.57 5.12 -12.08
CA PHE A 207 -10.13 5.32 -11.94
C PHE A 207 -9.34 4.08 -12.39
N LEU A 208 -9.76 2.88 -11.97
CA LEU A 208 -9.12 1.63 -12.34
C LEU A 208 -9.30 1.31 -13.83
N LEU A 209 -10.49 1.54 -14.39
CA LEU A 209 -10.77 1.33 -15.81
C LEU A 209 -9.93 2.25 -16.70
N VAL A 210 -9.92 3.56 -16.42
CA VAL A 210 -9.12 4.53 -17.17
C VAL A 210 -7.64 4.18 -17.11
N ASP A 211 -7.15 3.77 -15.95
CA ASP A 211 -5.73 3.41 -15.82
C ASP A 211 -5.38 2.10 -16.55
N LYS A 212 -6.28 1.11 -16.58
CA LYS A 212 -6.13 -0.09 -17.39
C LYS A 212 -6.13 0.23 -18.90
N GLU A 213 -6.95 1.19 -19.30
CA GLU A 213 -7.08 1.64 -20.70
C GLU A 213 -5.98 2.63 -21.13
N LYS A 214 -5.13 3.18 -20.24
CA LYS A 214 -3.92 3.93 -20.66
C LYS A 214 -2.97 3.09 -21.52
N LYS A 215 -3.13 1.76 -21.54
CA LYS A 215 -2.41 0.82 -22.41
C LYS A 215 -3.22 0.36 -23.64
N ARG A 216 -4.44 0.86 -23.85
CA ARG A 216 -5.35 0.46 -24.94
C ARG A 216 -5.94 1.69 -25.63
N THR A 217 -5.77 1.76 -26.96
CA THR A 217 -6.24 2.88 -27.79
C THR A 217 -7.71 2.78 -28.21
N SER A 218 -8.46 1.77 -27.76
CA SER A 218 -9.87 1.58 -28.15
C SER A 218 -10.64 0.69 -27.17
N VAL A 219 -11.83 1.14 -26.77
CA VAL A 219 -12.84 0.34 -26.05
C VAL A 219 -13.86 -0.18 -27.07
N TYR A 220 -13.93 -1.49 -27.25
CA TYR A 220 -15.03 -2.11 -28.00
C TYR A 220 -16.22 -2.28 -27.06
N LEU A 221 -17.30 -1.54 -27.31
CA LEU A 221 -18.59 -1.83 -26.70
C LEU A 221 -19.12 -3.12 -27.36
N ILE A 222 -19.13 -4.21 -26.59
CA ILE A 222 -19.88 -5.40 -26.97
C ILE A 222 -21.36 -5.02 -26.80
N ASN A 223 -22.03 -4.76 -27.92
CA ASN A 223 -23.48 -4.66 -27.91
C ASN A 223 -24.06 -6.03 -27.52
N PRO A 224 -24.91 -6.11 -26.47
CA PRO A 224 -25.65 -7.34 -26.20
C PRO A 224 -26.65 -7.64 -27.34
N PRO A 225 -26.99 -8.93 -27.55
CA PRO A 225 -27.88 -9.39 -28.62
C PRO A 225 -29.32 -8.90 -28.46
#